data_AF-A0A8S9K904-F1
#
_entry.id   AF-A0A8S9K904-F1
#
_cell.length_a   1.000
_cell.length_b   1.000
_cell.length_c   1.000
_cell.angle_alpha   90.00
_cell.angle_beta   90.00
_cell.angle_gamma   90.00
#
_symmetry.space_group_name_H-M   'P 1'
#
loop_
_entity.id
_entity.type
_entity.pdbx_description
1 polymer ?
#
loop_
_entity_poly.entity_id
_entity_poly.type
_entity_poly.pdbx_seq_one_letter_code
_entity_poly.pdbx_strand_id
1 'polypeptide(L)'
;MHMSQEAGDEGYNIDAVHIAISLVDHSVLSEGSGTGHKLSVMDANAEASSMIRQYGSMYLHHGDMQMTLEYYAQAAIAVGGGQLVWSGRSNVDQQRQRNLMLKQLLTEILLREGGIYFLLGARGSGEEGELGRFFPDSKSRQQFLIEAANQCQDAGLFEKSIEIQKRVGAYAAALETINKCLSEAICSLLRGRSDGESRTAGLVLSGNEILDTYKYYPEVCPQERERVMEQETILRELEAILSIHKLARLGNHLEALKEAAKLPFLHLDPRLSDTTPDEFQRASSYFKTCVPDLLKVVLTCLDNVPDRDGSIRVMRSKIAGFLASNTHQNWPRDLYEKVARSF
;
A
#
# COMPACT_ATOMS: atom_id res chain seq x y z
N MET A 1 -2.88 41.07 -6.56
CA MET A 1 -3.97 41.67 -5.76
C MET A 1 -3.87 41.09 -4.37
N HIS A 2 -3.68 41.87 -3.31
CA HIS A 2 -3.76 41.31 -1.95
C HIS A 2 -5.23 41.15 -1.57
N MET A 3 -5.74 39.93 -1.68
CA MET A 3 -7.10 39.60 -1.22
C MET A 3 -7.04 39.18 0.24
N SER A 4 -7.74 39.94 1.08
CA SER A 4 -7.69 39.88 2.54
C SER A 4 -8.30 38.58 3.09
N GLN A 5 -7.58 37.91 3.99
CA GLN A 5 -8.15 36.95 4.94
C GLN A 5 -9.08 37.70 5.90
N GLU A 6 -10.24 37.12 6.23
CA GLU A 6 -11.11 37.70 7.26
C GLU A 6 -10.54 37.51 8.65
N ALA A 7 -10.67 38.54 9.49
CA ALA A 7 -10.41 38.43 10.92
C ALA A 7 -11.61 37.76 11.58
N GLY A 8 -11.67 36.43 11.61
CA GLY A 8 -12.68 35.73 12.39
C GLY A 8 -12.96 34.26 12.06
N ASP A 9 -12.62 33.78 10.87
CA ASP A 9 -12.77 32.38 10.49
C ASP A 9 -11.65 32.02 9.49
N GLU A 10 -11.09 30.82 9.56
CA GLU A 10 -9.80 30.43 8.94
C GLU A 10 -9.84 30.29 7.40
N GLY A 11 -10.56 31.17 6.69
CA GLY A 11 -10.85 31.06 5.26
C GLY A 11 -10.63 32.35 4.45
N TYR A 12 -10.46 32.16 3.13
CA TYR A 12 -10.56 33.25 2.16
C TYR A 12 -12.03 33.67 2.00
N ASN A 13 -12.27 34.97 1.78
CA ASN A 13 -13.60 35.51 1.54
C ASN A 13 -14.26 34.85 0.30
N ILE A 14 -15.51 34.42 0.43
CA ILE A 14 -16.26 33.72 -0.62
C ILE A 14 -16.31 34.52 -1.93
N ASP A 15 -16.54 35.83 -1.86
CA ASP A 15 -16.60 36.71 -3.03
C ASP A 15 -15.24 36.78 -3.70
N ALA A 16 -14.17 36.85 -2.90
CA ALA A 16 -12.81 36.86 -3.39
C ALA A 16 -12.50 35.59 -4.21
N VAL A 17 -12.88 34.41 -3.70
CA VAL A 17 -12.72 33.13 -4.41
C VAL A 17 -13.49 33.12 -5.74
N HIS A 18 -14.76 33.49 -5.74
CA HIS A 18 -15.60 33.47 -6.94
C HIS A 18 -15.18 34.53 -7.98
N ILE A 19 -14.71 35.71 -7.52
CA ILE A 19 -14.11 36.72 -8.39
C ILE A 19 -12.85 36.16 -9.04
N ALA A 20 -11.97 35.48 -8.30
CA ALA A 20 -10.77 34.89 -8.88
C ALA A 20 -11.09 33.80 -9.92
N ILE A 21 -12.06 32.92 -9.65
CA ILE A 21 -12.54 31.94 -10.64
C ILE A 21 -12.98 32.67 -11.91
N SER A 22 -13.82 33.71 -11.76
CA SER A 22 -14.31 34.49 -12.89
C SER A 22 -13.18 35.17 -13.69
N LEU A 23 -12.18 35.74 -13.01
CA LEU A 23 -11.03 36.39 -13.66
C LEU A 23 -10.17 35.39 -14.43
N VAL A 24 -10.00 34.17 -13.90
CA VAL A 24 -9.26 33.09 -14.54
C VAL A 24 -10.00 32.55 -15.77
N ASP A 25 -11.31 32.33 -15.66
CA ASP A 25 -12.16 31.84 -16.76
C ASP A 25 -12.28 32.83 -17.93
N HIS A 26 -12.01 34.12 -17.68
CA HIS A 26 -11.95 35.16 -18.71
C HIS A 26 -10.52 35.54 -19.13
N SER A 27 -9.51 34.75 -18.74
CA SER A 27 -8.08 34.97 -19.06
C SER A 27 -7.51 36.32 -18.61
N VAL A 28 -8.17 37.02 -17.68
CA VAL A 28 -7.79 38.38 -17.25
C VAL A 28 -6.45 38.38 -16.51
N LEU A 29 -6.12 37.27 -15.85
CA LEU A 29 -4.89 37.14 -15.06
C LEU A 29 -3.65 36.79 -15.90
N SER A 30 -3.80 36.51 -17.20
CA SER A 30 -2.70 36.03 -18.06
C SER A 30 -1.88 37.15 -18.72
N GLU A 31 -2.21 38.42 -18.53
CA GLU A 31 -1.51 39.54 -19.17
C GLU A 31 -0.41 40.14 -18.29
N GLY A 32 0.84 39.84 -18.65
CA GLY A 32 2.04 40.37 -18.01
C GLY A 32 3.31 40.24 -18.85
N SER A 33 3.24 40.37 -20.18
CA SER A 33 4.44 40.57 -21.01
C SER A 33 4.86 42.05 -21.00
N GLY A 34 5.10 42.59 -19.80
CA GLY A 34 5.71 43.91 -19.62
C GLY A 34 7.21 43.75 -19.46
N THR A 35 7.98 44.20 -20.45
CA THR A 35 9.44 44.29 -20.37
C THR A 35 9.85 45.17 -19.17
N GLY A 36 10.24 44.57 -18.04
CA GLY A 36 10.79 45.35 -16.93
C GLY A 36 10.81 44.65 -15.59
N HIS A 37 12.01 44.24 -15.20
CA HIS A 37 12.49 44.00 -13.83
C HIS A 37 12.06 42.73 -13.06
N LYS A 38 13.11 41.96 -12.73
CA LYS A 38 13.22 40.93 -11.70
C LYS A 38 12.71 41.43 -10.34
N LEU A 39 11.48 41.08 -10.01
CA LEU A 39 11.10 40.54 -8.71
C LEU A 39 10.29 39.27 -9.02
N SER A 40 10.31 38.28 -8.14
CA SER A 40 9.54 37.03 -8.25
C SER A 40 8.04 37.31 -8.44
N VAL A 41 7.59 37.55 -9.68
CA VAL A 41 6.17 37.71 -10.02
C VAL A 41 5.57 36.32 -9.87
N MET A 42 4.92 36.10 -8.73
CA MET A 42 4.10 34.92 -8.48
C MET A 42 3.08 34.81 -9.62
N ASP A 43 2.98 33.64 -10.24
CA ASP A 43 1.99 33.39 -11.28
C ASP A 43 0.59 33.63 -10.69
N ALA A 44 -0.11 34.66 -11.19
CA ALA A 44 -1.42 35.05 -10.68
C ALA A 44 -2.45 33.91 -10.77
N ASN A 45 -2.28 33.02 -11.76
CA ASN A 45 -3.08 31.81 -11.89
C ASN A 45 -2.77 30.77 -10.80
N ALA A 46 -1.50 30.67 -10.39
CA ALA A 46 -1.11 29.81 -9.27
C ALA A 46 -1.60 30.36 -7.92
N GLU A 47 -1.60 31.68 -7.73
CA GLU A 47 -2.15 32.32 -6.54
C GLU A 47 -3.68 32.11 -6.47
N ALA A 48 -4.39 32.35 -7.58
CA ALA A 48 -5.82 32.05 -7.69
C ALA A 48 -6.12 30.57 -7.41
N SER A 49 -5.34 29.65 -8.00
CA SER A 49 -5.46 28.20 -7.77
C SER A 49 -5.27 27.84 -6.30
N SER A 50 -4.25 28.37 -5.63
CA SER A 50 -4.01 28.14 -4.20
C SER A 50 -5.18 28.61 -3.34
N MET A 51 -5.73 29.79 -3.65
CA MET A 51 -6.86 30.36 -2.94
C MET A 51 -8.13 29.52 -3.10
N ILE A 52 -8.46 29.13 -4.34
CA ILE A 52 -9.61 28.27 -4.65
C ILE A 52 -9.45 26.90 -3.96
N ARG A 53 -8.25 26.32 -4.01
CA ARG A 53 -7.95 25.04 -3.33
C ARG A 53 -8.14 25.15 -1.81
N GLN A 54 -7.61 26.20 -1.18
CA GLN A 54 -7.75 26.38 0.26
C GLN A 54 -9.22 26.57 0.66
N TYR A 55 -10.01 27.27 -0.14
CA TYR A 55 -11.44 27.38 0.11
C TYR A 55 -12.16 26.03 -0.06
N GLY A 56 -11.85 25.28 -1.12
CA GLY A 56 -12.40 23.94 -1.34
C GLY A 56 -12.05 22.94 -0.24
N SER A 57 -10.87 23.06 0.38
CA SER A 57 -10.45 22.19 1.47
C SER A 57 -11.28 22.41 2.73
N MET A 58 -11.84 23.62 2.96
CA MET A 58 -12.76 23.84 4.07
C MET A 58 -13.98 22.92 3.97
N TYR A 59 -14.57 22.75 2.79
CA TYR A 59 -15.67 21.80 2.58
C TYR A 59 -15.24 20.35 2.81
N LEU A 60 -13.99 20.01 2.49
CA LEU A 60 -13.45 18.67 2.69
C LEU A 60 -13.38 18.32 4.18
N HIS A 61 -13.01 19.29 5.02
CA HIS A 61 -13.00 19.12 6.48
C HIS A 61 -14.41 18.96 7.05
N HIS A 62 -15.43 19.52 6.40
CA HIS A 62 -16.84 19.35 6.77
C HIS A 62 -17.50 18.11 6.15
N GLY A 63 -16.76 17.32 5.35
CA GLY A 63 -17.26 16.11 4.70
C GLY A 63 -18.08 16.34 3.43
N ASP A 64 -18.18 17.58 2.94
CA ASP A 64 -18.88 17.90 1.69
C ASP A 64 -17.96 17.69 0.47
N MET A 65 -17.82 16.42 0.08
CA MET A 65 -16.97 16.02 -1.03
C MET A 65 -17.44 16.56 -2.38
N GLN A 66 -18.74 16.79 -2.53
CA GLN A 66 -19.30 17.31 -3.76
C GLN A 66 -18.81 18.74 -3.97
N MET A 67 -18.95 19.61 -2.97
CA MET A 67 -18.45 20.99 -3.06
C MET A 67 -16.92 21.03 -3.15
N THR A 68 -16.20 20.18 -2.41
CA THR A 68 -14.74 20.08 -2.55
C THR A 68 -14.34 19.76 -3.97
N LEU A 69 -14.99 18.78 -4.60
CA LEU A 69 -14.64 18.35 -5.96
C LEU A 69 -14.78 19.49 -6.97
N GLU A 70 -15.85 20.28 -6.88
CA GLU A 70 -16.07 21.40 -7.78
C GLU A 70 -14.98 22.48 -7.61
N TYR A 71 -14.65 22.88 -6.37
CA TYR A 71 -13.57 23.83 -6.13
C TYR A 71 -12.20 23.28 -6.52
N TYR A 72 -11.93 22.00 -6.28
CA TYR A 72 -10.66 21.36 -6.66
C TYR A 72 -10.50 21.28 -8.18
N ALA A 73 -11.59 21.01 -8.91
CA ALA A 73 -11.60 21.08 -10.38
C ALA A 73 -11.27 22.51 -10.86
N GLN A 74 -11.88 23.53 -10.26
CA GLN A 74 -11.60 24.93 -10.58
C GLN A 74 -10.17 25.34 -10.25
N ALA A 75 -9.62 24.90 -9.11
CA ALA A 75 -8.23 25.15 -8.74
C ALA A 75 -7.26 24.53 -9.76
N ALA A 76 -7.55 23.31 -10.25
CA ALA A 76 -6.75 22.67 -11.28
C ALA A 76 -6.84 23.42 -12.62
N ILE A 77 -8.04 23.84 -13.03
CA ILE A 77 -8.25 24.67 -14.23
C ILE A 77 -7.46 25.97 -14.13
N ALA A 78 -7.44 26.59 -12.94
CA ALA A 78 -6.76 27.85 -12.75
C ALA A 78 -5.26 27.75 -12.98
N VAL A 79 -4.58 26.75 -12.40
CA VAL A 79 -3.15 26.54 -12.66
C VAL A 79 -2.88 26.13 -14.12
N GLY A 80 -3.87 25.58 -14.82
CA GLY A 80 -3.83 25.28 -16.26
C GLY A 80 -4.02 26.48 -17.19
N GLY A 81 -4.22 27.69 -16.68
CA GLY A 81 -4.44 28.89 -17.50
C GLY A 81 -5.90 29.16 -17.87
N GLY A 82 -6.87 28.63 -17.11
CA GLY A 82 -8.27 29.04 -17.18
C GLY A 82 -8.93 28.78 -18.54
N GLN A 83 -9.47 29.82 -19.18
CA GLN A 83 -10.19 29.76 -20.47
C GLN A 83 -9.43 29.04 -21.60
N LEU A 84 -8.10 29.08 -21.59
CA LEU A 84 -7.27 28.40 -22.59
C LEU A 84 -7.46 26.89 -22.56
N VAL A 85 -7.76 26.35 -21.37
CA VAL A 85 -8.10 24.94 -21.14
C VAL A 85 -9.45 24.58 -21.76
N TRP A 86 -10.45 25.45 -21.62
CA TRP A 86 -11.80 25.24 -22.15
C TRP A 86 -11.87 25.38 -23.67
N SER A 87 -11.07 26.30 -24.23
CA SER A 87 -11.02 26.58 -25.67
C SER A 87 -10.12 25.62 -26.46
N GLY A 88 -9.46 24.66 -25.79
CA GLY A 88 -8.53 23.71 -26.41
C GLY A 88 -7.24 24.36 -26.92
N ARG A 89 -6.91 25.57 -26.44
CA ARG A 89 -5.75 26.37 -26.86
C ARG A 89 -4.61 26.36 -25.83
N SER A 90 -4.74 25.60 -24.74
CA SER A 90 -3.72 25.44 -23.71
C SER A 90 -2.43 24.84 -24.26
N ASN A 91 -1.28 25.36 -23.83
CA ASN A 91 0.01 24.75 -24.13
C ASN A 91 0.18 23.40 -23.40
N VAL A 92 1.08 22.55 -23.89
CA VAL A 92 1.42 21.24 -23.31
C VAL A 92 1.82 21.35 -21.84
N ASP A 93 2.61 22.37 -21.48
CA ASP A 93 3.04 22.58 -20.09
C ASP A 93 1.88 22.95 -19.15
N GLN A 94 0.98 23.81 -19.60
CA GLN A 94 -0.23 24.20 -18.87
C GLN A 94 -1.16 22.99 -18.64
N GLN A 95 -1.36 22.19 -19.70
CA GLN A 95 -2.15 20.97 -19.62
C GLN A 95 -1.53 19.95 -18.66
N ARG A 96 -0.20 19.84 -18.66
CA ARG A 96 0.55 19.00 -17.73
C ARG A 96 0.38 19.47 -16.29
N GLN A 97 0.54 20.77 -16.01
CA GLN A 97 0.39 21.35 -14.68
C GLN A 97 -1.04 21.15 -14.14
N ARG A 98 -2.05 21.42 -14.97
CA ARG A 98 -3.46 21.14 -14.66
C ARG A 98 -3.68 19.69 -14.27
N ASN A 99 -3.19 18.75 -15.07
CA ASN A 99 -3.38 17.32 -14.82
C ASN A 99 -2.65 16.85 -13.56
N LEU A 100 -1.45 17.38 -13.28
CA LEU A 100 -0.71 17.07 -12.04
C LEU A 100 -1.47 17.57 -10.81
N MET A 101 -1.94 18.82 -10.84
CA MET A 101 -2.74 19.40 -9.74
C MET A 101 -4.04 18.60 -9.54
N LEU A 102 -4.76 18.31 -10.63
CA LEU A 102 -6.00 17.55 -10.55
C LEU A 102 -5.79 16.16 -9.94
N LYS A 103 -4.76 15.42 -10.38
CA LYS A 103 -4.41 14.12 -9.77
C LYS A 103 -4.14 14.27 -8.27
N GLN A 104 -3.34 15.25 -7.87
CA GLN A 104 -3.03 15.49 -6.45
C GLN A 104 -4.29 15.76 -5.62
N LEU A 105 -5.18 16.62 -6.12
CA LEU A 105 -6.41 17.00 -5.43
C LEU A 105 -7.44 15.86 -5.37
N LEU A 106 -7.56 15.08 -6.44
CA LEU A 106 -8.40 13.88 -6.45
C LEU A 106 -7.86 12.80 -5.52
N THR A 107 -6.53 12.63 -5.42
CA THR A 107 -5.93 11.75 -4.41
C THR A 107 -6.29 12.22 -3.00
N GLU A 108 -6.28 13.53 -2.73
CA GLU A 108 -6.67 14.04 -1.41
C GLU A 108 -8.11 13.67 -1.03
N ILE A 109 -9.06 13.78 -1.98
CA ILE A 109 -10.44 13.31 -1.79
C ILE A 109 -10.47 11.80 -1.59
N LEU A 110 -9.74 11.04 -2.42
CA LEU A 110 -9.69 9.58 -2.38
C LEU A 110 -9.29 9.04 -0.99
N LEU A 111 -8.38 9.74 -0.32
CA LEU A 111 -7.87 9.35 1.00
C LEU A 111 -8.86 9.62 2.15
N ARG A 112 -9.87 10.48 1.96
CA ARG A 112 -10.90 10.74 2.99
C ARG A 112 -11.83 9.54 3.19
N GLU A 113 -12.53 9.52 4.32
CA GLU A 113 -13.55 8.52 4.61
C GLU A 113 -14.71 8.67 3.63
N GLY A 114 -15.10 7.61 2.92
CA GLY A 114 -16.11 7.68 1.86
C GLY A 114 -15.59 8.17 0.50
N GLY A 115 -14.38 8.72 0.43
CA GLY A 115 -13.78 9.26 -0.81
C GLY A 115 -13.61 8.23 -1.92
N ILE A 116 -13.24 6.99 -1.57
CA ILE A 116 -13.18 5.85 -2.50
C ILE A 116 -14.55 5.60 -3.12
N TYR A 117 -15.62 5.54 -2.33
CA TYR A 117 -16.97 5.31 -2.86
C TYR A 117 -17.45 6.49 -3.71
N PHE A 118 -17.19 7.73 -3.26
CA PHE A 118 -17.56 8.95 -3.98
C PHE A 118 -16.89 9.05 -5.36
N LEU A 119 -15.57 8.83 -5.44
CA LEU A 119 -14.83 8.92 -6.70
C LEU A 119 -15.00 7.69 -7.57
N LEU A 120 -14.99 6.48 -6.99
CA LEU A 120 -14.98 5.24 -7.77
C LEU A 120 -16.36 4.65 -8.07
N GLY A 121 -17.38 5.00 -7.28
CA GLY A 121 -18.70 4.38 -7.32
C GLY A 121 -18.75 3.03 -6.61
N ALA A 122 -19.88 2.34 -6.74
CA ALA A 122 -20.18 1.13 -5.98
C ALA A 122 -19.37 -0.09 -6.44
N ARG A 123 -19.14 -0.25 -7.75
CA ARG A 123 -18.63 -1.50 -8.33
C ARG A 123 -17.33 -1.39 -9.13
N GLY A 124 -16.76 -0.19 -9.30
CA GLY A 124 -15.81 0.03 -10.40
C GLY A 124 -14.48 0.70 -10.07
N SER A 125 -13.73 0.93 -11.15
CA SER A 125 -12.50 1.73 -11.26
C SER A 125 -12.77 3.23 -11.47
N GLY A 126 -13.95 3.72 -11.05
CA GLY A 126 -14.36 5.12 -11.21
C GLY A 126 -15.12 5.48 -12.47
N GLU A 127 -15.75 4.52 -13.14
CA GLU A 127 -16.74 4.81 -14.19
C GLU A 127 -18.09 5.24 -13.61
N GLU A 128 -18.53 4.61 -12.51
CA GLU A 128 -19.83 4.88 -11.86
C GLU A 128 -19.78 6.08 -10.90
N GLY A 129 -18.58 6.56 -10.56
CA GLY A 129 -18.37 7.68 -9.64
C GLY A 129 -17.89 8.95 -10.35
N GLU A 130 -17.53 9.95 -9.56
CA GLU A 130 -17.14 11.28 -10.08
C GLU A 130 -15.82 11.27 -10.87
N LEU A 131 -14.99 10.23 -10.73
CA LEU A 131 -13.70 10.14 -11.42
C LEU A 131 -13.84 10.13 -12.95
N GLY A 132 -14.94 9.56 -13.47
CA GLY A 132 -15.24 9.47 -14.90
C GLY A 132 -15.33 10.84 -15.60
N ARG A 133 -15.71 11.89 -14.86
CA ARG A 133 -15.79 13.28 -15.37
C ARG A 133 -14.43 13.82 -15.82
N PHE A 134 -13.35 13.37 -15.16
CA PHE A 134 -12.00 13.89 -15.37
C PHE A 134 -11.14 12.97 -16.24
N PHE A 135 -11.41 11.66 -16.18
CA PHE A 135 -10.69 10.64 -16.92
C PHE A 135 -11.71 9.78 -17.67
N PRO A 136 -12.08 10.14 -18.91
CA PRO A 136 -13.08 9.40 -19.68
C PRO A 136 -12.55 8.03 -20.16
N ASP A 137 -11.23 7.92 -20.36
CA ASP A 137 -10.58 6.69 -20.76
C ASP A 137 -10.29 5.76 -19.56
N SER A 138 -10.64 4.48 -19.71
CA SER A 138 -10.47 3.46 -18.66
C SER A 138 -9.01 3.25 -18.28
N LYS A 139 -8.08 3.28 -19.25
CA LYS A 139 -6.65 3.10 -18.96
C LYS A 139 -6.10 4.27 -18.14
N SER A 140 -6.54 5.48 -18.44
CA SER A 140 -6.15 6.70 -17.71
C SER A 140 -6.67 6.69 -16.27
N ARG A 141 -7.91 6.23 -16.05
CA ARG A 141 -8.45 6.00 -14.69
C ARG A 141 -7.63 4.97 -13.93
N GLN A 142 -7.39 3.82 -14.55
CA GLN A 142 -6.61 2.74 -13.94
C GLN A 142 -5.19 3.21 -13.57
N GLN A 143 -4.52 3.94 -14.46
CA GLN A 143 -3.19 4.48 -14.21
C GLN A 143 -3.17 5.45 -13.02
N PHE A 144 -4.14 6.37 -12.93
CA PHE A 144 -4.27 7.26 -11.78
C PHE A 144 -4.47 6.51 -10.46
N LEU A 145 -5.35 5.50 -10.46
CA LEU A 145 -5.64 4.73 -9.26
C LEU A 145 -4.45 3.86 -8.81
N ILE A 146 -3.68 3.31 -9.75
CA ILE A 146 -2.43 2.60 -9.44
C ILE A 146 -1.41 3.58 -8.82
N GLU A 147 -1.26 4.78 -9.39
CA GLU A 147 -0.39 5.82 -8.83
C GLU A 147 -0.82 6.23 -7.42
N ALA A 148 -2.13 6.39 -7.18
CA ALA A 148 -2.66 6.72 -5.86
C ALA A 148 -2.47 5.59 -4.84
N ALA A 149 -2.63 4.32 -5.26
CA ALA A 149 -2.33 3.17 -4.40
C ALA A 149 -0.85 3.13 -4.00
N ASN A 150 0.06 3.35 -4.95
CA ASN A 150 1.49 3.41 -4.65
C ASN A 150 1.83 4.55 -3.68
N GLN A 151 1.25 5.74 -3.85
CA GLN A 151 1.41 6.84 -2.90
C GLN A 151 0.90 6.48 -1.50
N CYS A 152 -0.19 5.72 -1.41
CA CYS A 152 -0.67 5.21 -0.13
C CYS A 152 0.35 4.27 0.52
N GLN A 153 0.98 3.37 -0.26
CA GLN A 153 2.02 2.47 0.26
C GLN A 153 3.24 3.23 0.77
N ASP A 154 3.70 4.22 0.01
CA ASP A 154 4.85 5.06 0.39
C ASP A 154 4.57 5.86 1.67
N ALA A 155 3.31 6.26 1.87
CA ALA A 155 2.86 6.95 3.08
C ALA A 155 2.48 6.02 4.25
N GLY A 156 2.55 4.69 4.07
CA GLY A 156 2.17 3.70 5.08
C GLY A 156 0.65 3.51 5.27
N LEU A 157 -0.17 4.04 4.36
CA LEU A 157 -1.63 3.91 4.35
C LEU A 157 -2.08 2.63 3.63
N PHE A 158 -1.64 1.47 4.13
CA PHE A 158 -1.81 0.19 3.43
C PHE A 158 -3.28 -0.22 3.22
N GLU A 159 -4.17 0.04 4.17
CA GLU A 159 -5.60 -0.27 4.03
C GLU A 159 -6.23 0.46 2.83
N LYS A 160 -5.88 1.75 2.65
CA LYS A 160 -6.34 2.55 1.50
C LYS A 160 -5.74 2.02 0.19
N SER A 161 -4.45 1.68 0.17
CA SER A 161 -3.81 1.06 -1.00
C SER A 161 -4.53 -0.23 -1.41
N ILE A 162 -4.76 -1.14 -0.46
CA ILE A 162 -5.40 -2.43 -0.69
C ILE A 162 -6.80 -2.23 -1.27
N GLU A 163 -7.59 -1.33 -0.68
CA GLU A 163 -8.94 -1.05 -1.16
C GLU A 163 -8.92 -0.49 -2.60
N ILE A 164 -8.04 0.47 -2.91
CA ILE A 164 -7.91 1.01 -4.27
C ILE A 164 -7.51 -0.09 -5.26
N GLN A 165 -6.54 -0.93 -4.91
CA GLN A 165 -6.06 -2.03 -5.75
C GLN A 165 -7.17 -3.05 -6.05
N LYS A 166 -7.99 -3.41 -5.05
CA LYS A 166 -9.17 -4.25 -5.25
C LYS A 166 -10.14 -3.65 -6.27
N ARG A 167 -10.40 -2.33 -6.18
CA ARG A 167 -11.34 -1.64 -7.07
C ARG A 167 -10.89 -1.60 -8.53
N VAL A 168 -9.58 -1.63 -8.79
CA VAL A 168 -9.04 -1.71 -10.16
C VAL A 168 -8.73 -3.12 -10.62
N GLY A 169 -9.07 -4.14 -9.83
CA GLY A 169 -8.81 -5.55 -10.13
C GLY A 169 -7.34 -5.97 -10.04
N ALA A 170 -6.49 -5.17 -9.37
CA ALA A 170 -5.08 -5.47 -9.14
C ALA A 170 -4.92 -6.32 -7.86
N TYR A 171 -5.54 -7.50 -7.85
CA TYR A 171 -5.61 -8.39 -6.69
C TYR A 171 -4.27 -8.93 -6.25
N ALA A 172 -3.36 -9.22 -7.18
CA ALA A 172 -2.01 -9.64 -6.86
C ALA A 172 -1.24 -8.55 -6.09
N ALA A 173 -1.36 -7.29 -6.51
CA ALA A 173 -0.71 -6.16 -5.82
C ALA A 173 -1.32 -5.91 -4.42
N ALA A 174 -2.63 -6.12 -4.27
CA ALA A 174 -3.30 -6.05 -2.99
C ALA A 174 -2.82 -7.15 -2.03
N LEU A 175 -2.74 -8.40 -2.50
CA LEU A 175 -2.19 -9.52 -1.73
C LEU A 175 -0.71 -9.33 -1.40
N GLU A 176 0.08 -8.79 -2.33
CA GLU A 176 1.49 -8.47 -2.07
C GLU A 176 1.63 -7.47 -0.91
N THR A 177 0.79 -6.43 -0.89
CA THR A 177 0.74 -5.44 0.19
C THR A 177 0.39 -6.10 1.53
N ILE A 178 -0.59 -7.03 1.52
CA ILE A 178 -0.96 -7.81 2.71
C ILE A 178 0.20 -8.69 3.16
N ASN A 179 0.84 -9.43 2.26
CA ASN A 179 1.95 -10.33 2.56
C ASN A 179 3.14 -9.57 3.17
N LYS A 180 3.45 -8.39 2.64
CA LYS A 180 4.45 -7.48 3.22
C LYS A 180 4.07 -7.08 4.65
N CYS A 181 2.86 -6.54 4.84
CA CYS A 181 2.38 -6.11 6.17
C CYS A 181 2.32 -7.28 7.16
N LEU A 182 1.93 -8.46 6.70
CA LEU A 182 1.80 -9.67 7.50
C LEU A 182 3.18 -10.18 7.94
N SER A 183 4.15 -10.21 7.04
CA SER A 183 5.54 -10.56 7.35
C SER A 183 6.13 -9.64 8.43
N GLU A 184 5.95 -8.32 8.29
CA GLU A 184 6.41 -7.33 9.28
C GLU A 184 5.72 -7.52 10.64
N ALA A 185 4.41 -7.78 10.64
CA ALA A 185 3.63 -8.04 11.83
C ALA A 185 4.04 -9.36 12.51
N ILE A 186 4.30 -10.42 11.75
CA ILE A 186 4.83 -11.70 12.24
C ILE A 186 6.17 -11.47 12.93
N CYS A 187 7.13 -10.81 12.28
CA CYS A 187 8.44 -10.54 12.87
C CYS A 187 8.32 -9.75 14.17
N SER A 188 7.42 -8.77 14.22
CA SER A 188 7.14 -7.99 15.43
C SER A 188 6.55 -8.84 16.55
N LEU A 189 5.60 -9.73 16.21
CA LEU A 189 4.96 -10.66 17.13
C LEU A 189 5.95 -11.66 17.71
N LEU A 190 6.77 -12.29 16.87
CA LEU A 190 7.79 -13.27 17.28
C LEU A 190 8.83 -12.68 18.24
N ARG A 191 9.07 -11.37 18.14
CA ARG A 191 9.96 -10.61 19.05
C ARG A 191 9.27 -10.13 20.33
N GLY A 192 8.01 -10.51 20.55
CA GLY A 192 7.28 -10.29 21.80
C GLY A 192 6.45 -9.00 21.88
N ARG A 193 6.15 -8.33 20.76
CA ARG A 193 5.22 -7.19 20.77
C ARG A 193 3.77 -7.67 20.83
N SER A 194 3.01 -7.15 21.79
CA SER A 194 1.66 -7.65 22.16
C SER A 194 0.53 -7.21 21.22
N ASP A 195 0.74 -6.18 20.42
CA ASP A 195 -0.20 -5.66 19.41
C ASP A 195 -0.24 -6.50 18.12
N GLY A 196 0.65 -7.51 18.00
CA GLY A 196 0.80 -8.30 16.78
C GLY A 196 -0.33 -9.31 16.48
N GLU A 197 -1.06 -9.78 17.49
CA GLU A 197 -2.02 -10.89 17.27
C GLU A 197 -3.30 -10.46 16.57
N SER A 198 -3.93 -9.37 17.03
CA SER A 198 -5.12 -8.82 16.38
C SER A 198 -4.78 -8.34 14.96
N ARG A 199 -3.61 -7.70 14.80
CA ARG A 199 -3.13 -7.22 13.51
C ARG A 199 -2.88 -8.36 12.51
N THR A 200 -2.20 -9.43 12.93
CA THR A 200 -1.94 -10.58 12.04
C THR A 200 -3.24 -11.31 11.67
N ALA A 201 -4.18 -11.48 12.61
CA ALA A 201 -5.49 -12.05 12.33
C ALA A 201 -6.30 -11.20 11.33
N GLY A 202 -6.31 -9.87 11.49
CA GLY A 202 -6.99 -8.96 10.58
C GLY A 202 -6.41 -8.98 9.16
N LEU A 203 -5.07 -9.03 9.03
CA LEU A 203 -4.39 -9.13 7.73
C LEU A 203 -4.68 -10.46 7.03
N VAL A 204 -4.68 -11.57 7.77
CA VAL A 204 -5.06 -12.89 7.24
C VAL A 204 -6.52 -12.90 6.76
N LEU A 205 -7.43 -12.34 7.55
CA LEU A 205 -8.83 -12.22 7.16
C LEU A 205 -8.97 -11.40 5.87
N SER A 206 -8.34 -10.22 5.81
CA SER A 206 -8.36 -9.36 4.62
C SER A 206 -7.77 -10.06 3.39
N GLY A 207 -6.71 -10.85 3.54
CA GLY A 207 -6.14 -11.63 2.44
C GLY A 207 -7.11 -12.69 1.91
N ASN A 208 -7.79 -13.40 2.80
CA ASN A 208 -8.80 -14.38 2.40
C ASN A 208 -10.05 -13.71 1.78
N GLU A 209 -10.49 -12.56 2.27
CA GLU A 209 -11.56 -11.76 1.66
C GLU A 209 -11.22 -11.32 0.22
N ILE A 210 -9.95 -10.98 -0.04
CA ILE A 210 -9.46 -10.67 -1.38
C ILE A 210 -9.55 -11.89 -2.28
N LEU A 211 -9.07 -13.05 -1.82
CA LEU A 211 -9.13 -14.29 -2.59
C LEU A 211 -10.57 -14.72 -2.87
N ASP A 212 -11.49 -14.51 -1.93
CA ASP A 212 -12.91 -14.80 -2.13
C ASP A 212 -13.54 -13.83 -3.13
N THR A 213 -13.22 -12.53 -3.06
CA THR A 213 -13.68 -11.54 -4.03
C THR A 213 -13.17 -11.86 -5.43
N TYR A 214 -11.89 -12.25 -5.54
CA TYR A 214 -11.22 -12.61 -6.79
C TYR A 214 -11.92 -13.76 -7.53
N LYS A 215 -12.42 -14.78 -6.81
CA LYS A 215 -13.12 -15.94 -7.42
C LYS A 215 -14.31 -15.55 -8.28
N TYR A 216 -14.98 -14.45 -7.93
CA TYR A 216 -16.17 -13.97 -8.62
C TYR A 216 -15.89 -12.80 -9.57
N TYR A 217 -14.63 -12.39 -9.73
CA TYR A 217 -14.27 -11.28 -10.58
C TYR A 217 -14.25 -11.68 -12.06
N PRO A 218 -15.05 -11.01 -12.93
CA PRO A 218 -15.11 -11.35 -14.35
C PRO A 218 -13.81 -10.93 -15.07
N GLU A 219 -13.41 -11.72 -16.07
CA GLU A 219 -12.32 -11.40 -17.02
C GLU A 219 -10.95 -11.06 -16.40
N VAL A 220 -10.39 -11.99 -15.62
CA VAL A 220 -9.00 -11.88 -15.15
C VAL A 220 -8.03 -12.35 -16.24
N CYS A 221 -7.03 -11.53 -16.57
CA CYS A 221 -5.98 -11.94 -17.50
C CYS A 221 -5.11 -13.09 -16.91
N PRO A 222 -4.56 -13.99 -17.74
CA PRO A 222 -3.79 -15.15 -17.24
C PRO A 222 -2.59 -14.76 -16.36
N GLN A 223 -1.95 -13.64 -16.66
CA GLN A 223 -0.80 -13.11 -15.93
C GLN A 223 -1.18 -12.69 -14.50
N GLU A 224 -2.34 -12.05 -14.32
CA GLU A 224 -2.82 -11.68 -13.00
C GLU A 224 -3.19 -12.94 -12.19
N ARG A 225 -3.76 -13.96 -12.83
CA ARG A 225 -4.06 -15.23 -12.18
C ARG A 225 -2.80 -15.92 -11.65
N GLU A 226 -1.75 -15.98 -12.46
CA GLU A 226 -0.45 -16.54 -12.04
C GLU A 226 0.11 -15.79 -10.82
N ARG A 227 0.14 -14.46 -10.88
CA ARG A 227 0.60 -13.62 -9.77
C ARG A 227 -0.26 -13.77 -8.51
N VAL A 228 -1.58 -13.88 -8.65
CA VAL A 228 -2.47 -14.12 -7.49
C VAL A 228 -2.15 -15.47 -6.85
N MET A 229 -1.92 -16.53 -7.64
CA MET A 229 -1.54 -17.85 -7.09
C MET A 229 -0.18 -17.81 -6.38
N GLU A 230 0.80 -17.08 -6.91
CA GLU A 230 2.08 -16.86 -6.25
C GLU A 230 1.89 -16.15 -4.90
N GLN A 231 1.11 -15.07 -4.88
CA GLN A 231 0.84 -14.32 -3.65
C GLN A 231 0.00 -15.09 -2.64
N GLU A 232 -0.95 -15.92 -3.10
CA GLU A 232 -1.69 -16.84 -2.23
C GLU A 232 -0.74 -17.86 -1.58
N THR A 233 0.20 -18.42 -2.35
CA THR A 233 1.18 -19.37 -1.80
C THR A 233 1.99 -18.72 -0.68
N ILE A 234 2.46 -17.48 -0.89
CA ILE A 234 3.18 -16.71 0.14
C ILE A 234 2.28 -16.45 1.37
N LEU A 235 1.00 -16.11 1.16
CA LEU A 235 0.05 -15.91 2.26
C LEU A 235 -0.08 -17.18 3.11
N ARG A 236 -0.24 -18.36 2.48
CA ARG A 236 -0.32 -19.65 3.19
C ARG A 236 0.95 -19.99 3.94
N GLU A 237 2.11 -19.65 3.40
CA GLU A 237 3.40 -19.82 4.08
C GLU A 237 3.49 -18.94 5.34
N LEU A 238 3.08 -17.67 5.24
CA LEU A 238 3.04 -16.76 6.39
C LEU A 238 2.01 -17.22 7.45
N GLU A 239 0.85 -17.71 7.02
CA GLU A 239 -0.16 -18.34 7.91
C GLU A 239 0.43 -19.56 8.65
N ALA A 240 1.22 -20.39 7.97
CA ALA A 240 1.89 -21.54 8.61
C ALA A 240 2.91 -21.10 9.68
N ILE A 241 3.68 -20.02 9.44
CA ILE A 241 4.59 -19.45 10.45
C ILE A 241 3.80 -19.00 11.69
N LEU A 242 2.67 -18.31 11.50
CA LEU A 242 1.80 -17.91 12.60
C LEU A 242 1.26 -19.10 13.39
N SER A 243 0.82 -20.15 12.69
CA SER A 243 0.35 -21.39 13.31
C SER A 243 1.42 -22.03 14.20
N ILE A 244 2.66 -22.15 13.70
CA ILE A 244 3.80 -22.67 14.45
C ILE A 244 4.04 -21.85 15.72
N HIS A 245 4.07 -20.52 15.61
CA HIS A 245 4.27 -19.65 16.76
C HIS A 245 3.16 -19.77 17.80
N LYS A 246 1.90 -19.80 17.35
CA LYS A 246 0.74 -19.96 18.21
C LYS A 246 0.79 -21.28 18.98
N LEU A 247 1.10 -22.39 18.31
CA LEU A 247 1.28 -23.70 18.94
C LEU A 247 2.40 -23.68 19.97
N ALA A 248 3.56 -23.11 19.62
CA ALA A 248 4.70 -22.99 20.51
C ALA A 248 4.37 -22.18 21.77
N ARG A 249 3.65 -21.07 21.62
CA ARG A 249 3.25 -20.20 22.73
C ARG A 249 2.23 -20.86 23.67
N LEU A 250 1.37 -21.73 23.13
CA LEU A 250 0.44 -22.54 23.93
C LEU A 250 1.12 -23.74 24.62
N GLY A 251 2.44 -23.89 24.51
CA GLY A 251 3.19 -25.02 25.06
C GLY A 251 3.06 -26.31 24.25
N ASN A 252 2.39 -26.27 23.10
CA ASN A 252 2.22 -27.43 22.22
C ASN A 252 3.44 -27.59 21.29
N HIS A 253 4.61 -27.81 21.89
CA HIS A 253 5.90 -27.81 21.20
C HIS A 253 6.00 -28.91 20.14
N LEU A 254 5.46 -30.11 20.40
CA LEU A 254 5.52 -31.22 19.45
C LEU A 254 4.73 -30.92 18.16
N GLU A 255 3.52 -30.38 18.28
CA GLU A 255 2.72 -30.01 17.10
C GLU A 255 3.35 -28.83 16.36
N ALA A 256 3.94 -27.87 17.06
CA ALA A 256 4.70 -26.78 16.43
C ALA A 256 5.87 -27.30 15.57
N LEU A 257 6.59 -28.33 16.05
CA LEU A 257 7.68 -28.96 15.29
C LEU A 257 7.17 -29.73 14.07
N LYS A 258 6.05 -30.46 14.20
CA LYS A 258 5.41 -31.14 13.07
C LYS A 258 4.98 -30.16 11.98
N GLU A 259 4.47 -29.01 12.38
CA GLU A 259 4.06 -27.96 11.43
C GLU A 259 5.28 -27.30 10.77
N ALA A 260 6.34 -27.04 11.53
CA ALA A 260 7.61 -26.53 10.98
C ALA A 260 8.26 -27.50 9.97
N ALA A 261 8.10 -28.81 10.17
CA ALA A 261 8.61 -29.83 9.23
C ALA A 261 7.87 -29.83 7.88
N LYS A 262 6.66 -29.27 7.79
CA LYS A 262 5.89 -29.17 6.54
C LYS A 262 6.30 -28.00 5.66
N LEU A 263 7.08 -27.05 6.18
CA LEU A 263 7.50 -25.87 5.41
C LEU A 263 8.48 -26.29 4.30
N PRO A 264 8.12 -26.09 3.01
CA PRO A 264 8.86 -26.66 1.89
C PRO A 264 10.29 -26.13 1.83
N PHE A 265 10.52 -24.84 2.04
CA PHE A 265 11.84 -24.24 1.85
C PHE A 265 12.86 -24.49 2.98
N LEU A 266 12.41 -24.97 4.14
CA LEU A 266 13.31 -25.20 5.29
C LEU A 266 13.76 -26.66 5.40
N HIS A 267 13.05 -27.60 4.79
CA HIS A 267 13.40 -29.03 4.75
C HIS A 267 13.72 -29.66 6.11
N LEU A 268 12.99 -29.25 7.15
CA LEU A 268 13.26 -29.67 8.52
C LEU A 268 12.72 -31.08 8.85
N ASP A 269 11.96 -31.73 7.95
CA ASP A 269 11.44 -33.09 8.19
C ASP A 269 12.59 -34.08 8.39
N PRO A 270 12.73 -34.69 9.59
CA PRO A 270 13.80 -35.64 9.89
C PRO A 270 13.80 -36.88 8.99
N ARG A 271 12.67 -37.20 8.35
CA ARG A 271 12.47 -38.41 7.54
C ARG A 271 12.91 -38.24 6.09
N LEU A 272 13.08 -37.00 5.63
CA LEU A 272 13.48 -36.70 4.26
C LEU A 272 15.01 -36.53 4.18
N SER A 273 15.62 -36.96 3.08
CA SER A 273 17.03 -36.68 2.79
C SER A 273 17.25 -35.18 2.55
N ASP A 274 18.48 -34.72 2.75
CA ASP A 274 18.83 -33.32 2.47
C ASP A 274 18.65 -33.03 0.97
N THR A 275 17.82 -32.03 0.65
CA THR A 275 17.55 -31.54 -0.71
C THR A 275 18.42 -30.33 -1.05
N THR A 276 18.37 -29.94 -2.33
CA THR A 276 19.31 -29.00 -2.93
C THR A 276 19.32 -27.62 -2.26
N PRO A 277 20.50 -27.00 -2.06
CA PRO A 277 20.68 -25.72 -1.37
C PRO A 277 19.99 -24.50 -2.03
N ASP A 278 19.44 -24.66 -3.24
CA ASP A 278 18.90 -23.56 -4.04
C ASP A 278 17.42 -23.25 -3.79
N GLU A 279 16.68 -24.13 -3.10
CA GLU A 279 15.24 -23.96 -2.93
C GLU A 279 14.89 -22.79 -2.00
N PHE A 280 15.68 -22.57 -0.95
CA PHE A 280 15.51 -21.41 -0.08
C PHE A 280 15.74 -20.09 -0.81
N GLN A 281 16.61 -20.06 -1.83
CA GLN A 281 16.83 -18.86 -2.64
C GLN A 281 15.60 -18.48 -3.47
N ARG A 282 14.75 -19.44 -3.82
CA ARG A 282 13.49 -19.19 -4.55
C ARG A 282 12.35 -18.72 -3.65
N ALA A 283 12.45 -18.91 -2.33
CA ALA A 283 11.43 -18.43 -1.40
C ALA A 283 11.25 -16.91 -1.47
N SER A 284 10.03 -16.44 -1.21
CA SER A 284 9.72 -15.01 -1.15
C SER A 284 10.57 -14.29 -0.10
N SER A 285 10.92 -13.02 -0.37
CA SER A 285 11.59 -12.16 0.61
C SER A 285 10.76 -12.02 1.89
N TYR A 286 9.44 -11.95 1.77
CA TYR A 286 8.52 -11.85 2.92
C TYR A 286 8.61 -13.06 3.85
N PHE A 287 8.71 -14.27 3.28
CA PHE A 287 8.94 -15.49 4.04
C PHE A 287 10.34 -15.48 4.68
N LYS A 288 11.38 -15.20 3.87
CA LYS A 288 12.79 -15.19 4.31
C LYS A 288 13.03 -14.28 5.51
N THR A 289 12.40 -13.10 5.55
CA THR A 289 12.51 -12.16 6.68
C THR A 289 12.03 -12.75 8.01
N CYS A 290 11.05 -13.66 7.98
CA CYS A 290 10.51 -14.30 9.18
C CYS A 290 11.34 -15.50 9.65
N VAL A 291 12.17 -16.10 8.78
CA VAL A 291 12.89 -17.35 9.05
C VAL A 291 13.79 -17.29 10.29
N PRO A 292 14.59 -16.23 10.53
CA PRO A 292 15.45 -16.21 11.71
C PRO A 292 14.68 -16.33 13.03
N ASP A 293 13.58 -15.59 13.14
CA ASP A 293 12.74 -15.58 14.35
C ASP A 293 11.93 -16.88 14.47
N LEU A 294 11.46 -17.43 13.34
CA LEU A 294 10.86 -18.77 13.30
C LEU A 294 11.82 -19.85 13.78
N LEU A 295 13.06 -19.87 13.29
CA LEU A 295 14.06 -20.87 13.71
C LEU A 295 14.36 -20.76 15.20
N LYS A 296 14.38 -19.55 15.78
CA LYS A 296 14.50 -19.39 17.24
C LYS A 296 13.33 -20.04 17.98
N VAL A 297 12.10 -19.89 17.48
CA VAL A 297 10.92 -20.55 18.08
C VAL A 297 11.04 -22.07 17.96
N VAL A 298 11.41 -22.58 16.79
CA VAL A 298 11.62 -24.02 16.54
C VAL A 298 12.69 -24.59 17.48
N LEU A 299 13.83 -23.92 17.64
CA LEU A 299 14.88 -24.32 18.58
C LEU A 299 14.36 -24.36 20.03
N THR A 300 13.59 -23.36 20.46
CA THR A 300 12.94 -23.41 21.79
C THR A 300 11.99 -24.59 21.91
N CYS A 301 11.21 -24.93 20.88
CA CYS A 301 10.36 -26.11 20.91
C CYS A 301 11.18 -27.41 21.02
N LEU A 302 12.30 -27.51 20.30
CA LEU A 302 13.21 -28.67 20.39
C LEU A 302 13.80 -28.84 21.80
N ASP A 303 14.03 -27.76 22.54
CA ASP A 303 14.54 -27.82 23.92
C ASP A 303 13.49 -28.33 24.91
N ASN A 304 12.20 -28.23 24.58
CA ASN A 304 11.09 -28.64 25.43
C ASN A 304 10.48 -30.00 25.06
N VAL A 305 11.01 -30.69 24.04
CA VAL A 305 10.52 -32.00 23.60
C VAL A 305 11.60 -33.06 23.82
N PRO A 306 11.29 -34.17 24.53
CA PRO A 306 12.26 -35.24 24.75
C PRO A 306 12.55 -36.00 23.45
N ASP A 307 13.84 -36.23 23.18
CA ASP A 307 14.29 -37.04 22.05
C ASP A 307 14.16 -38.53 22.36
N ARG A 308 13.19 -39.21 21.74
CA ARG A 308 12.93 -40.65 21.97
C ARG A 308 13.47 -41.55 20.86
N ASP A 309 13.50 -41.04 19.63
CA ASP A 309 13.74 -41.79 18.40
C ASP A 309 14.88 -41.20 17.56
N GLY A 310 15.53 -40.13 18.03
CA GLY A 310 16.58 -39.41 17.31
C GLY A 310 16.05 -38.31 16.39
N SER A 311 14.73 -38.19 16.20
CA SER A 311 14.14 -37.22 15.29
C SER A 311 14.46 -35.77 15.68
N ILE A 312 14.51 -35.48 16.99
CA ILE A 312 14.82 -34.15 17.51
C ILE A 312 16.28 -33.78 17.19
N ARG A 313 17.21 -34.72 17.34
CA ARG A 313 18.63 -34.53 17.02
C ARG A 313 18.84 -34.32 15.52
N VAL A 314 18.16 -35.09 14.68
CA VAL A 314 18.23 -34.93 13.22
C VAL A 314 17.71 -33.55 12.81
N MET A 315 16.59 -33.10 13.38
CA MET A 315 16.05 -31.76 13.09
C MET A 315 17.02 -30.65 13.50
N ARG A 316 17.69 -30.76 14.66
CA ARG A 316 18.76 -29.82 15.06
C ARG A 316 19.89 -29.79 14.03
N SER A 317 20.38 -30.96 13.61
CA SER A 317 21.43 -31.06 12.59
C SER A 317 21.02 -30.43 11.27
N LYS A 318 19.76 -30.60 10.85
CA LYS A 318 19.21 -29.96 9.65
C LYS A 318 19.14 -28.43 9.76
N ILE A 319 18.77 -27.89 10.92
CA ILE A 319 18.80 -26.43 11.16
C ILE A 319 20.24 -25.91 11.04
N ALA A 320 21.21 -26.60 11.65
CA ALA A 320 22.62 -26.22 11.56
C ALA A 320 23.15 -26.28 10.12
N GLY A 321 22.83 -27.36 9.39
CA GLY A 321 23.17 -27.53 7.98
C GLY A 321 22.53 -26.43 7.11
N PHE A 322 21.25 -26.13 7.31
CA PHE A 322 20.54 -25.07 6.60
C PHE A 322 21.23 -23.71 6.75
N LEU A 323 21.62 -23.33 7.98
CA LEU A 323 22.33 -22.07 8.22
C LEU A 323 23.71 -22.06 7.56
N ALA A 324 24.44 -23.18 7.64
CA ALA A 324 25.77 -23.32 7.03
C ALA A 324 25.72 -23.23 5.49
N SER A 325 24.70 -23.83 4.86
CA SER A 325 24.49 -23.76 3.40
C SER A 325 24.03 -22.38 2.92
N ASN A 326 23.47 -21.56 3.81
CA ASN A 326 22.96 -20.23 3.49
C ASN A 326 23.76 -19.09 4.16
N THR A 327 25.08 -19.25 4.31
CA THR A 327 25.95 -18.25 4.96
C THR A 327 26.02 -16.89 4.26
N HIS A 328 25.62 -16.81 2.99
CA HIS A 328 25.48 -15.55 2.26
C HIS A 328 24.34 -14.67 2.81
N GLN A 329 23.40 -15.26 3.56
CA GLN A 329 22.37 -14.51 4.29
C GLN A 329 22.98 -13.96 5.59
N ASN A 330 22.74 -12.68 5.88
CA ASN A 330 23.18 -12.03 7.11
C ASN A 330 22.32 -12.49 8.31
N TRP A 331 22.50 -13.73 8.74
CA TRP A 331 21.77 -14.30 9.88
C TRP A 331 22.11 -13.57 11.18
N PRO A 332 21.12 -13.34 12.07
CA PRO A 332 21.35 -12.74 13.38
C PRO A 332 22.33 -13.55 14.24
N ARG A 333 23.27 -12.87 14.93
CA ARG A 333 24.29 -13.52 15.77
C ARG A 333 23.68 -14.39 16.88
N ASP A 334 22.59 -13.94 17.47
CA ASP A 334 21.90 -14.66 18.55
C ASP A 334 21.27 -15.98 18.07
N LEU A 335 20.90 -16.08 16.78
CA LEU A 335 20.47 -17.35 16.17
C LEU A 335 21.63 -18.36 16.13
N TYR A 336 22.81 -17.94 15.68
CA TYR A 336 24.00 -18.80 15.68
C TYR A 336 24.38 -19.26 17.09
N GLU A 337 24.37 -18.34 18.07
CA GLU A 337 24.66 -18.68 19.45
C GLU A 337 23.65 -19.69 20.02
N LYS A 338 22.37 -19.57 19.66
CA LYS A 338 21.33 -20.52 20.08
C LYS A 338 21.52 -21.91 19.47
N VAL A 339 21.88 -21.98 18.19
CA VAL A 339 22.21 -23.24 17.53
C VAL A 339 23.45 -23.87 18.18
N ALA A 340 24.51 -23.09 18.43
CA ALA A 340 25.73 -23.59 19.05
C ALA A 340 25.51 -24.15 20.47
N ARG A 341 24.57 -23.59 21.25
CA ARG A 341 24.19 -24.12 22.57
C ARG A 341 23.33 -25.38 22.52
N SER A 342 22.79 -25.71 21.34
CA SER A 342 21.90 -26.86 21.14
C SER A 342 22.65 -28.16 20.79
N PHE A 343 23.99 -28.11 20.71
CA PHE A 343 24.90 -29.23 20.45
C PHE A 343 25.94 -29.36 21.54
#